data_AF-A0A2Z6LYC1-F1
#
_entry.id   AF-A0A2Z6LYC1-F1
#
_cell.length_a   1.000
_cell.length_b   1.000
_cell.length_c   1.000
_cell.angle_alpha   90.00
_cell.angle_beta   90.00
_cell.angle_gamma   90.00
#
_symmetry.space_group_name_H-M   'P 1'
#
loop_
_entity.id
_entity.type
_entity.pdbx_description
1 polymer ?
#
loop_
_entity_poly.entity_id
_entity_poly.type
_entity_poly.pdbx_seq_one_letter_code
_entity_poly.pdbx_strand_id
1 'polypeptide(L)'
;MDWNAGFAYAKNGVPIGPRAYSYWLYNVPWGLYKSLIYIKEHYGNPTVILSENGMDDPGNVTFAKGLHDTTRINYYKGYLTQLKKAIDDGANVVGYHAWSLLDNFEWRLGYTSSY
;
A
#
# COMPACT_ATOMS: atom_id res chain seq x y z
N MET A 1 8.27 -14.80 -15.22
CA MET A 1 7.01 -15.11 -14.50
C MET A 1 6.84 -16.61 -14.49
N ASP A 2 6.65 -17.20 -13.31
CA ASP A 2 6.24 -18.61 -13.22
C ASP A 2 4.77 -18.68 -13.63
N TRP A 3 4.48 -19.45 -14.68
CA TRP A 3 3.14 -19.60 -15.25
C TRP A 3 2.18 -20.37 -14.32
N ASN A 4 2.70 -20.96 -13.24
CA ASN A 4 1.91 -21.72 -12.27
C ASN A 4 1.49 -20.88 -11.04
N ALA A 5 1.90 -19.62 -10.95
CA ALA A 5 1.54 -18.75 -9.83
C ALA A 5 0.32 -17.88 -10.18
N GLY A 6 -0.78 -18.08 -9.44
CA GLY A 6 -1.97 -17.23 -9.50
C GLY A 6 -2.06 -16.26 -8.32
N PHE A 7 -2.71 -15.11 -8.52
CA PHE A 7 -3.03 -14.20 -7.41
C PHE A 7 -4.22 -14.73 -6.61
N ALA A 8 -4.09 -14.77 -5.28
CA ALA A 8 -5.19 -15.08 -4.37
C ALA A 8 -5.49 -13.87 -3.47
N TYR A 9 -6.70 -13.34 -3.56
CA TYR A 9 -7.14 -12.18 -2.79
C TYR A 9 -8.05 -12.55 -1.60
N ALA A 10 -8.41 -13.83 -1.50
CA ALA A 10 -9.26 -14.37 -0.44
C ALA A 10 -8.89 -15.83 -0.14
N LYS A 11 -9.13 -16.25 1.11
CA LYS A 11 -9.02 -17.64 1.55
C LYS A 11 -10.34 -18.05 2.19
N ASN A 12 -10.92 -19.17 1.76
CA ASN A 12 -12.22 -19.65 2.24
C ASN A 12 -13.33 -18.59 2.20
N GLY A 13 -13.36 -17.77 1.14
CA GLY A 13 -14.32 -16.67 0.99
C GLY A 13 -14.02 -15.42 1.82
N VAL A 14 -12.98 -15.42 2.65
CA VAL A 14 -12.58 -14.25 3.46
C VAL A 14 -11.49 -13.46 2.72
N PRO A 15 -11.73 -12.18 2.37
CA PRO A 15 -10.72 -11.32 1.76
C PRO A 15 -9.50 -11.14 2.66
N ILE A 16 -8.33 -10.97 2.05
CA ILE A 16 -7.06 -10.73 2.76
C ILE A 16 -7.04 -9.42 3.55
N GLY A 17 -7.88 -8.47 3.16
CA GLY A 17 -8.10 -7.19 3.84
C GLY A 17 -9.24 -6.39 3.19
N PRO A 18 -9.58 -5.21 3.73
CA PRO A 18 -10.48 -4.26 3.05
C PRO A 18 -9.89 -3.82 1.71
N ARG A 19 -10.74 -3.64 0.70
CA ARG A 19 -10.33 -3.13 -0.61
C ARG A 19 -10.53 -1.62 -0.69
N ALA A 20 -9.58 -0.91 -1.29
CA ALA A 20 -9.73 0.50 -1.65
C ALA A 20 -10.59 0.65 -2.92
N TYR A 21 -10.56 1.81 -3.57
CA TYR A 21 -11.30 2.04 -4.80
C TYR A 21 -10.76 1.20 -5.96
N SER A 22 -9.44 1.13 -6.12
CA SER A 22 -8.78 0.31 -7.13
C SER A 22 -8.97 -1.17 -6.85
N TYR A 23 -9.41 -1.92 -7.87
CA TYR A 23 -9.80 -3.33 -7.73
C TYR A 23 -8.67 -4.24 -7.24
N TRP A 24 -7.42 -3.84 -7.46
CA TRP A 24 -6.21 -4.58 -7.12
C TRP A 24 -5.64 -4.18 -5.74
N LEU A 25 -6.11 -3.08 -5.14
CA LEU A 25 -5.51 -2.50 -3.94
C LEU A 25 -6.27 -2.95 -2.68
N TYR A 26 -5.67 -3.92 -1.99
CA TYR A 26 -6.15 -4.39 -0.68
C TYR A 26 -5.27 -3.78 0.43
N ASN A 27 -5.91 -3.26 1.47
CA ASN A 27 -5.23 -2.72 2.65
C ASN A 27 -4.70 -3.88 3.51
N VAL A 28 -3.41 -4.17 3.37
CA VAL A 28 -2.72 -5.29 4.00
C VAL A 28 -1.39 -4.81 4.58
N PRO A 29 -1.39 -4.02 5.68
CA PRO A 29 -0.17 -3.37 6.18
C PRO A 29 0.94 -4.36 6.53
N TRP A 30 0.58 -5.52 7.09
CA TRP A 30 1.55 -6.57 7.44
C TRP A 30 2.26 -7.17 6.20
N GLY A 31 1.70 -6.97 5.01
CA GLY A 31 2.33 -7.32 3.74
C GLY A 31 3.62 -6.54 3.51
N LEU A 32 3.63 -5.23 3.82
CA LEU A 32 4.84 -4.39 3.70
C LEU A 32 5.98 -4.92 4.57
N TYR A 33 5.69 -5.24 5.84
CA TYR A 33 6.67 -5.84 6.74
C TYR A 33 7.26 -7.12 6.15
N LYS A 34 6.41 -8.06 5.73
CA LYS A 34 6.88 -9.33 5.14
C LYS A 34 7.73 -9.12 3.89
N SER A 35 7.36 -8.20 3.01
CA SER A 35 8.14 -7.87 1.81
C SER A 35 9.52 -7.33 2.16
N LEU A 36 9.62 -6.42 3.13
CA LEU A 36 10.91 -5.85 3.54
C LEU A 36 11.81 -6.87 4.24
N ILE A 37 11.24 -7.71 5.12
CA ILE A 37 11.99 -8.81 5.74
C ILE A 37 12.45 -9.82 4.68
N TYR A 38 11.61 -10.15 3.71
CA TYR A 38 11.99 -11.02 2.59
C TYR A 38 13.16 -10.42 1.78
N ILE A 39 13.10 -9.13 1.45
CA ILE A 39 14.21 -8.43 0.76
C ILE A 39 15.49 -8.52 1.59
N LYS A 40 15.39 -8.24 2.89
CA LYS A 40 16.51 -8.34 3.83
C LYS A 40 17.15 -9.73 3.81
N GLU A 41 16.36 -10.77 4.01
CA GLU A 41 16.83 -12.16 4.18
C GLU A 41 17.33 -12.79 2.89
N HIS A 42 16.71 -12.46 1.75
CA HIS A 42 16.99 -13.13 0.47
C HIS A 42 17.89 -12.35 -0.49
N TYR A 43 18.13 -11.06 -0.25
CA TYR A 43 18.94 -10.22 -1.14
C TYR A 43 20.10 -9.52 -0.45
N GLY A 44 20.49 -9.98 0.75
CA GLY A 44 21.67 -9.46 1.46
C GLY A 44 21.46 -8.07 2.08
N ASN A 45 20.23 -7.76 2.51
CA ASN A 45 19.86 -6.49 3.15
C ASN A 45 20.34 -5.23 2.41
N PRO A 46 20.00 -5.06 1.12
CA PRO A 46 20.40 -3.90 0.35
C PRO A 46 19.75 -2.63 0.91
N THR A 47 20.30 -1.47 0.59
CA THR A 47 19.64 -0.20 0.86
C THR A 47 18.35 -0.09 0.05
N VAL A 48 17.22 0.12 0.74
CA VAL A 48 15.88 0.22 0.15
C VAL A 48 15.32 1.63 0.32
N ILE A 49 14.70 2.15 -0.73
CA ILE A 49 13.80 3.30 -0.67
C ILE A 49 12.41 2.78 -1.04
N LEU A 50 11.42 2.99 -0.16
CA LEU A 50 10.03 2.73 -0.52
C LEU A 50 9.54 3.92 -1.37
N SER A 51 9.53 3.75 -2.69
CA SER A 51 9.29 4.83 -3.64
C SER A 51 7.83 5.24 -3.74
N GLU A 52 6.89 4.32 -3.48
CA GLU A 52 5.45 4.60 -3.55
C GLU A 52 4.69 3.74 -2.53
N ASN A 53 3.80 4.39 -1.77
CA ASN A 53 2.82 3.73 -0.93
C ASN A 53 1.60 4.64 -0.74
N GLY A 54 0.39 4.09 -0.92
CA GLY A 54 -0.85 4.86 -0.84
C GLY A 54 -2.09 4.02 -1.11
N MET A 55 -3.25 4.65 -0.98
CA MET A 55 -4.56 4.07 -1.29
C MET A 55 -5.45 5.10 -1.95
N ASP A 56 -6.42 4.63 -2.72
CA ASP A 56 -7.34 5.49 -3.44
C ASP A 56 -8.78 5.44 -2.93
N ASP A 57 -9.43 6.60 -2.95
CA ASP A 57 -10.87 6.79 -2.73
C ASP A 57 -11.57 7.13 -4.07
N PRO A 58 -12.90 7.00 -4.16
CA PRO A 58 -13.66 7.45 -5.32
C PRO A 58 -13.50 8.97 -5.55
N GLY A 59 -13.15 9.38 -6.77
CA GLY A 59 -12.90 10.79 -7.12
C GLY A 59 -14.15 11.68 -7.21
N ASN A 60 -15.36 11.14 -7.08
CA ASN A 60 -16.63 11.87 -7.18
C ASN A 60 -17.24 12.24 -5.81
N VAL A 61 -16.43 12.30 -4.75
CA VAL A 61 -16.87 12.71 -3.41
C VAL A 61 -16.97 14.24 -3.27
N THR A 62 -17.80 14.71 -2.33
CA THR A 62 -17.84 16.14 -2.01
C THR A 62 -16.54 16.57 -1.33
N PHE A 63 -16.16 17.84 -1.47
CA PHE A 63 -14.96 18.39 -0.85
C PHE A 63 -14.86 18.09 0.66
N ALA A 64 -15.95 18.34 1.40
CA ALA A 64 -16.00 18.05 2.83
C ALA A 64 -15.76 16.56 3.14
N LYS A 65 -16.30 15.66 2.31
CA LYS A 65 -16.08 14.21 2.47
C LYS A 65 -14.65 13.81 2.12
N GLY A 66 -14.08 14.38 1.06
CA GLY A 66 -12.69 14.13 0.65
C GLY A 66 -11.67 14.57 1.70
N LEU A 67 -11.96 15.65 2.44
CA LEU A 67 -11.11 16.10 3.56
C LEU A 67 -11.19 15.21 4.81
N HIS A 68 -12.26 14.44 4.98
CA HIS A 68 -12.46 13.55 6.13
C HIS A 68 -12.04 12.11 5.81
N ASP A 69 -10.80 11.95 5.34
CA ASP A 69 -10.22 10.71 4.81
C ASP A 69 -9.68 9.75 5.89
N THR A 70 -10.53 9.42 6.87
CA THR A 70 -10.12 8.57 8.02
C THR A 70 -9.56 7.20 7.58
N THR A 71 -10.02 6.67 6.46
CA THR A 71 -9.50 5.43 5.86
C THR A 71 -8.04 5.58 5.44
N ARG A 72 -7.70 6.65 4.69
CA ARG A 72 -6.32 6.95 4.26
C ARG A 72 -5.40 7.22 5.44
N ILE A 73 -5.89 7.94 6.46
CA ILE A 73 -5.16 8.14 7.73
C ILE A 73 -4.82 6.79 8.38
N ASN A 74 -5.79 5.89 8.49
CA ASN A 74 -5.59 4.57 9.09
C ASN A 74 -4.70 3.65 8.23
N TYR A 75 -4.79 3.77 6.90
CA TYR A 75 -3.88 3.12 5.97
C TYR A 75 -2.43 3.50 6.30
N TYR A 76 -2.09 4.79 6.28
CA TYR A 76 -0.72 5.23 6.56
C TYR A 76 -0.26 4.87 7.97
N LYS A 77 -1.11 5.00 9.00
CA LYS A 77 -0.78 4.55 10.36
C LYS A 77 -0.40 3.07 10.39
N GLY A 78 -1.16 2.22 9.70
CA GLY A 78 -0.90 0.79 9.61
C GLY A 78 0.43 0.49 8.88
N TYR A 79 0.61 1.05 7.68
CA TYR A 79 1.79 0.77 6.85
C TYR A 79 3.07 1.34 7.48
N LEU A 80 3.03 2.57 8.02
CA LEU A 80 4.19 3.16 8.71
C LEU A 80 4.56 2.42 10.00
N THR A 81 3.58 1.85 10.70
CA THR A 81 3.84 0.99 11.87
C THR A 81 4.58 -0.28 11.44
N GLN A 82 4.19 -0.91 10.33
CA GLN A 82 4.82 -2.11 9.80
C GLN A 82 6.19 -1.83 9.18
N LEU A 83 6.34 -0.68 8.52
CA LEU A 83 7.63 -0.16 8.04
C LEU A 83 8.59 0.03 9.20
N LYS A 84 8.16 0.76 10.24
CA LYS A 84 8.96 0.97 11.45
C LYS A 84 9.37 -0.36 12.08
N LYS A 85 8.43 -1.30 12.21
CA LYS A 85 8.74 -2.64 12.71
C LYS A 85 9.82 -3.33 11.89
N ALA A 86 9.75 -3.26 10.55
CA ALA A 86 10.77 -3.87 9.69
C ALA A 86 12.15 -3.22 9.86
N ILE A 87 12.20 -1.88 10.00
CA ILE A 87 13.43 -1.12 10.27
C ILE A 87 14.00 -1.51 11.64
N ASP A 88 13.15 -1.57 12.68
CA ASP A 88 13.54 -1.99 14.03
C ASP A 88 14.08 -3.43 14.03
N ASP A 89 13.53 -4.30 13.17
CA ASP A 89 14.01 -5.67 12.93
C ASP A 89 15.23 -5.72 11.96
N GLY A 90 15.80 -4.59 11.57
CA GLY A 90 17.07 -4.49 10.86
C GLY A 90 17.00 -4.46 9.32
N ALA A 91 15.83 -4.21 8.73
CA ALA A 91 15.73 -3.93 7.30
C ALA A 91 16.37 -2.57 6.98
N ASN A 92 17.26 -2.52 5.99
CA ASN A 92 18.00 -1.32 5.61
C ASN A 92 17.16 -0.38 4.72
N VAL A 93 16.14 0.26 5.31
CA VAL A 93 15.28 1.24 4.62
C VAL A 93 15.72 2.66 4.96
N VAL A 94 15.98 3.48 3.94
CA VAL A 94 16.51 4.85 4.10
C VAL A 94 15.56 5.94 3.63
N GLY A 95 14.41 5.58 3.06
CA GLY A 95 13.43 6.54 2.55
C GLY A 95 12.05 5.94 2.34
N TYR A 96 11.04 6.81 2.44
CA TYR A 96 9.63 6.50 2.23
C TYR A 96 8.97 7.68 1.53
N HIS A 97 8.23 7.41 0.45
CA HIS A 97 7.45 8.41 -0.27
C HIS A 97 6.00 7.95 -0.42
N ALA A 98 5.09 8.82 -0.01
CA ALA A 98 3.65 8.60 -0.14
C ALA A 98 3.22 8.88 -1.58
N TRP A 99 2.46 7.95 -2.16
CA TRP A 99 1.72 8.18 -3.40
C TRP A 99 0.27 8.55 -3.03
N SER A 100 -0.18 9.79 -3.17
CA SER A 100 0.49 10.90 -3.84
C SER A 100 0.39 12.20 -3.06
N LEU A 101 1.13 13.23 -3.50
CA LEU A 101 1.04 14.56 -2.91
C LEU A 101 -0.30 15.23 -3.24
N LEU A 102 -0.83 14.97 -4.43
CA LEU A 102 -2.03 15.59 -4.99
C LEU A 102 -2.82 14.54 -5.76
N ASP A 103 -4.15 14.60 -5.64
CA ASP A 103 -5.04 13.92 -6.58
C ASP A 103 -4.59 14.19 -8.02
N ASN A 104 -4.43 13.12 -8.78
CA ASN A 104 -3.83 13.18 -10.10
C ASN A 104 -4.61 12.33 -11.11
N PHE A 105 -4.13 12.30 -12.35
CA PHE A 105 -4.72 11.50 -13.41
C PHE A 105 -4.25 10.04 -13.28
N GLU A 106 -5.11 9.17 -12.74
CA GLU A 106 -4.77 7.78 -12.45
C GLU A 106 -4.98 6.87 -13.68
N TRP A 107 -4.11 7.03 -14.68
CA TRP A 107 -4.02 6.16 -15.85
C TRP A 107 -5.39 5.88 -16.53
N ARG A 108 -5.87 4.63 -16.46
CA ARG A 108 -7.14 4.19 -17.06
C ARG A 108 -8.36 4.65 -16.26
N LEU A 109 -8.19 5.03 -15.00
CA LEU A 109 -9.25 5.56 -14.13
C LEU A 109 -9.39 7.09 -14.26
N GLY A 110 -8.40 7.78 -14.83
CA GLY A 110 -8.42 9.23 -14.96
C GLY A 110 -8.67 9.89 -13.59
N TYR A 111 -9.62 10.81 -13.51
CA TYR A 111 -9.96 11.52 -12.26
C TYR A 111 -11.04 10.83 -11.42
N THR A 112 -11.44 9.59 -11.75
CA THR A 112 -12.41 8.86 -10.90
C THR A 112 -11.76 8.18 -9.70
N SER A 113 -10.43 8.23 -9.60
CA SER A 113 -9.61 7.70 -8.50
C SER A 113 -8.82 8.84 -7.85
N SER A 114 -8.82 8.91 -6.52
CA SER A 114 -8.17 9.95 -5.73
C SER A 114 -7.18 9.30 -4.77
N TYR A 115 -5.88 9.42 -5.06
CA TYR A 115 -4.77 8.79 -4.31
C TYR A 115 -4.21 9.70 -3.21
#